data_AF-A0A183DHL6-F1
#
_entry.id   AF-A0A183DHL6-F1
#
_cell.length_a   1.000
_cell.length_b   1.000
_cell.length_c   1.000
_cell.angle_alpha   90.00
_cell.angle_beta   90.00
_cell.angle_gamma   90.00
#
_symmetry.space_group_name_H-M   'P 1'
#
loop_
_entity.id
_entity.type
_entity.pdbx_description
1 polymer ?
#
loop_
_entity_poly.entity_id
_entity_poly.type
_entity_poly.pdbx_seq_one_letter_code
_entity_poly.pdbx_strand_id
1 'polypeptide(L)'
;LQILYKLKSGRHFERNSGTESREASHAVSLIRLCVDSRLLLVAGQSGQLTLFRFIKTESTHEITVVNIPSVSGASTSNEERVAVRNSPKRELRRQGKTSSMDSNSSDTSEGSIRDGYFPLKVRGGALRRPAGYQVLYK
;
A
#
# COMPACT_ATOMS: atom_id res chain seq x y z
N LEU A 1 28.44 17.60 -3.84
CA LEU A 1 26.97 17.35 -3.82
C LEU A 1 26.35 18.20 -2.73
N GLN A 2 25.36 19.04 -3.06
CA GLN A 2 24.61 19.83 -2.09
C GLN A 2 23.24 19.18 -1.86
N ILE A 3 22.83 19.06 -0.60
CA ILE A 3 21.50 18.54 -0.24
C ILE A 3 20.52 19.72 -0.21
N LEU A 4 19.53 19.70 -1.11
CA LEU A 4 18.52 20.76 -1.21
C LEU A 4 17.27 20.47 -0.38
N TYR A 5 16.92 19.19 -0.20
CA TYR A 5 15.72 18.78 0.53
C TYR A 5 15.86 17.36 1.08
N LYS A 6 15.21 17.11 2.22
CA LYS A 6 15.12 15.79 2.85
C LYS A 6 13.67 15.45 3.17
N LEU A 7 13.14 14.41 2.53
CA LEU A 7 11.81 13.87 2.77
C LEU A 7 11.86 12.70 3.74
N LYS A 8 10.93 12.64 4.71
CA LYS A 8 10.69 11.44 5.51
C LYS A 8 9.38 10.79 5.05
N SER A 9 9.47 9.79 4.16
CA SER A 9 8.31 9.13 3.56
C SER A 9 7.45 8.37 4.58
N GLY A 10 8.03 7.84 5.66
CA GLY A 10 7.29 7.00 6.61
C GLY A 10 6.41 7.70 7.66
N ARG A 11 6.41 9.04 7.76
CA ARG A 11 5.77 9.76 8.90
C ARG A 11 4.26 9.53 9.05
N HIS A 12 3.60 9.14 7.97
CA HIS A 12 2.16 8.94 7.94
C HIS A 12 1.72 7.52 8.31
N PHE A 13 2.66 6.59 8.44
CA PHE A 13 2.35 5.25 8.94
C PHE A 13 2.34 5.24 10.48
N GLU A 14 1.57 4.32 11.02
CA GLU A 14 1.62 3.97 12.43
C GLU A 14 2.96 3.27 12.72
N ARG A 15 3.46 3.44 13.96
CA ARG A 15 4.71 2.79 14.37
C ARG A 15 4.37 1.39 14.88
N ASN A 16 4.88 0.36 14.23
CA ASN A 16 4.69 -1.03 14.63
C ASN A 16 5.58 -1.31 15.87
N SER A 17 4.99 -1.31 17.07
CA SER A 17 5.73 -1.52 18.33
C SER A 17 5.73 -2.99 18.82
N GLY A 18 5.07 -3.91 18.10
CA GLY A 18 4.99 -5.33 18.45
C GLY A 18 6.07 -6.20 17.77
N THR A 19 6.24 -7.44 18.23
CA THR A 19 7.15 -8.46 17.67
C THR A 19 6.87 -8.80 16.20
N GLU A 20 5.64 -8.59 15.72
CA GLU A 20 5.20 -8.68 14.31
C GLU A 20 5.73 -7.53 13.42
N SER A 21 6.53 -6.61 13.98
CA SER A 21 7.10 -5.45 13.27
C SER A 21 8.19 -5.81 12.26
N ARG A 22 8.74 -7.04 12.32
CA ARG A 22 9.90 -7.45 11.51
C ARG A 22 9.64 -7.50 10.00
N GLU A 23 8.40 -7.47 9.57
CA GLU A 23 8.05 -7.80 8.19
C GLU A 23 7.87 -6.59 7.29
N ALA A 24 7.48 -5.43 7.84
CA ALA A 24 7.19 -4.25 7.02
C ALA A 24 8.41 -3.32 6.87
N SER A 25 8.95 -3.24 5.66
CA SER A 25 10.07 -2.37 5.30
C SER A 25 9.59 -1.03 4.73
N HIS A 26 10.09 0.06 5.33
CA HIS A 26 9.92 1.41 4.79
C HIS A 26 11.02 1.81 3.79
N ALA A 27 11.89 0.88 3.38
CA ALA A 27 12.91 1.15 2.40
C ALA A 27 12.27 1.55 1.06
N VAL A 28 12.82 2.58 0.45
CA VAL A 28 12.34 3.11 -0.83
C VAL A 28 12.85 2.22 -1.96
N SER A 29 11.93 1.72 -2.79
CA SER A 29 12.24 0.88 -3.95
C SER A 29 12.26 1.68 -5.26
N LEU A 30 11.44 2.74 -5.37
CA LEU A 30 11.35 3.57 -6.56
C LEU A 30 10.92 5.00 -6.22
N ILE A 31 11.48 5.97 -6.94
CA ILE A 31 11.13 7.39 -6.86
C ILE A 31 10.85 7.91 -8.28
N ARG A 32 9.73 8.62 -8.47
CA ARG A 32 9.41 9.30 -9.73
C ARG A 32 8.88 10.70 -9.45
N LEU A 33 9.43 11.70 -10.14
CA LEU A 33 8.96 13.08 -10.09
C LEU A 33 8.37 13.44 -11.46
N CYS A 34 7.11 13.84 -11.48
CA CYS A 34 6.51 14.49 -12.64
C CYS A 34 6.75 15.99 -12.52
N VAL A 35 7.57 16.55 -13.41
CA VAL A 35 7.93 17.97 -13.38
C VAL A 35 6.76 18.89 -13.71
N ASP A 36 5.85 18.44 -14.58
CA ASP A 36 4.70 19.24 -15.02
C ASP A 36 3.67 19.39 -13.89
N SER A 37 3.26 18.28 -13.27
CA SER A 37 2.27 18.29 -12.19
C SER A 37 2.87 18.55 -10.80
N ARG A 38 4.21 18.52 -10.70
CA ARG A 38 5.01 18.61 -9.46
C ARG A 38 4.64 17.56 -8.42
N LEU A 39 4.20 16.39 -8.89
CA LEU A 39 3.90 15.23 -8.06
C LEU A 39 5.13 14.33 -7.93
N LEU A 40 5.44 13.97 -6.69
CA LEU A 40 6.51 13.06 -6.34
C LEU A 40 5.90 11.75 -5.85
N LEU A 41 6.09 10.68 -6.60
CA LEU A 41 5.75 9.32 -6.21
C LEU A 41 6.93 8.67 -5.50
N VAL A 42 6.68 8.07 -4.33
CA VAL A 42 7.63 7.23 -3.61
C VAL A 42 6.99 5.86 -3.39
N ALA A 43 7.63 4.82 -3.91
CA ALA A 43 7.26 3.43 -3.66
C ALA A 43 8.16 2.82 -2.59
N GLY A 44 7.58 2.02 -1.69
CA GLY A 44 8.30 1.26 -0.68
C GLY A 44 8.31 -0.24 -0.96
N GLN A 45 9.20 -0.96 -0.27
CA GLN A 45 9.36 -2.41 -0.44
C GLN A 45 8.15 -3.24 0.03
N SER A 46 7.34 -2.75 0.96
CA SER A 46 6.13 -3.45 1.44
C SER A 46 4.88 -3.20 0.57
N GLY A 47 5.06 -2.71 -0.66
CA GLY A 47 3.96 -2.48 -1.62
C GLY A 47 3.22 -1.14 -1.45
N GLN A 48 3.68 -0.28 -0.53
CA GLN A 48 3.10 1.04 -0.32
C GLN A 48 3.52 2.04 -1.41
N LEU A 49 2.56 2.83 -1.88
CA LEU A 49 2.77 3.94 -2.80
C LEU A 49 2.30 5.24 -2.14
N THR A 50 3.15 6.26 -2.13
CA THR A 50 2.79 7.58 -1.59
C THR A 50 3.04 8.65 -2.64
N LEU A 51 1.97 9.39 -2.97
CA LEU A 51 2.04 10.61 -3.78
C LEU A 51 2.20 11.83 -2.88
N PHE A 52 3.20 12.65 -3.18
CA PHE A 52 3.47 13.91 -2.51
C PHE A 52 3.30 15.09 -3.46
N ARG A 53 2.83 16.21 -2.92
CA ARG A 53 2.82 17.52 -3.58
C ARG A 53 3.60 18.51 -2.72
N PHE A 54 4.41 19.36 -3.36
CA PHE A 54 5.05 20.46 -2.65
C PHE A 54 4.02 21.56 -2.32
N ILE A 55 3.87 21.87 -1.04
CA ILE A 55 2.98 22.90 -0.52
C ILE A 55 3.81 23.92 0.24
N LYS A 56 3.67 25.21 -0.09
CA LYS A 56 4.46 26.31 0.49
C LYS A 56 4.02 26.68 1.91
N THR A 57 2.85 26.23 2.33
CA THR A 57 2.24 26.53 3.62
C THR A 57 2.09 25.28 4.47
N GLU A 58 1.91 25.47 5.77
CA GLU A 58 1.45 24.42 6.66
C GLU A 58 0.00 24.04 6.32
N SER A 59 -0.35 22.78 6.48
CA SER A 59 -1.71 22.28 6.23
C SER A 59 -2.10 21.19 7.23
N THR A 60 -3.41 20.99 7.42
CA THR A 60 -3.93 19.96 8.32
C THR A 60 -5.04 19.21 7.59
N HIS A 61 -4.72 18.00 7.10
CA HIS A 61 -5.64 17.19 6.32
C HIS A 61 -5.51 15.71 6.68
N GLU A 62 -6.60 14.98 6.49
CA GLU A 62 -6.61 13.53 6.55
C GLU A 62 -6.01 12.94 5.26
N ILE A 63 -5.32 11.81 5.39
CA ILE A 63 -4.71 11.14 4.24
C ILE A 63 -5.76 10.32 3.53
N THR A 64 -5.86 10.49 2.22
CA THR A 64 -6.64 9.57 1.40
C THR A 64 -5.84 8.30 1.14
N VAL A 65 -6.40 7.17 1.56
CA VAL A 65 -5.81 5.83 1.34
C VAL A 65 -6.64 5.10 0.31
N VAL A 66 -5.97 4.52 -0.69
CA VAL A 66 -6.60 3.67 -1.71
C VAL A 66 -5.92 2.30 -1.64
N ASN A 67 -6.71 1.25 -1.40
CA ASN A 67 -6.22 -0.12 -1.40
C ASN A 67 -6.42 -0.69 -2.81
N ILE A 68 -5.32 -1.15 -3.42
CA ILE A 68 -5.35 -1.80 -4.73
C ILE A 68 -5.20 -3.30 -4.49
N PRO A 69 -6.23 -4.12 -4.78
CA PRO A 69 -6.11 -5.57 -4.63
C PRO A 69 -5.06 -6.12 -5.59
N SER A 70 -4.22 -7.04 -5.12
CA SER A 70 -3.27 -7.75 -5.97
C SER A 70 -4.04 -8.57 -7.00
N VAL A 71 -3.82 -8.30 -8.29
CA VAL A 71 -4.35 -9.11 -9.40
C VAL A 71 -3.44 -10.32 -9.62
N SER A 72 -3.39 -11.22 -8.64
CA SER A 72 -2.86 -12.57 -8.85
C SER A 72 -3.87 -13.32 -9.71
N GLY A 73 -3.61 -13.39 -11.03
CA GLY A 73 -4.46 -14.11 -11.98
C GLY A 73 -4.40 -13.63 -13.43
N ALA A 74 -3.81 -12.47 -13.72
CA ALA A 74 -3.58 -12.04 -15.11
C ALA A 74 -2.23 -12.54 -15.63
N SER A 75 -1.99 -13.84 -15.52
CA SER A 75 -1.04 -14.51 -16.41
C SER A 75 -1.56 -14.33 -17.83
N THR A 76 -0.95 -13.42 -18.59
CA THR A 76 -1.12 -13.36 -20.04
C THR A 76 -0.40 -14.55 -20.64
N SER A 77 -1.00 -15.75 -20.51
CA SER A 77 -0.69 -16.85 -21.41
C SER A 77 -1.22 -16.44 -22.79
N ASN A 78 -0.34 -15.88 -23.60
CA ASN A 78 -0.53 -15.82 -25.04
C ASN A 78 -0.56 -17.27 -25.55
N GLU A 79 -1.72 -17.92 -25.55
CA GLU A 79 -1.97 -19.11 -26.37
C GLU A 79 -3.47 -19.37 -26.50
N GLU A 80 -3.89 -19.28 -27.77
CA GLU A 80 -5.03 -19.93 -28.41
C GLU A 80 -6.48 -19.52 -28.10
N ARG A 81 -7.12 -19.04 -29.17
CA ARG A 81 -8.56 -18.78 -29.31
C ARG A 81 -9.32 -20.11 -29.40
N VAL A 82 -10.18 -20.47 -28.44
CA VAL A 82 -11.45 -21.18 -28.72
C VAL A 82 -12.51 -20.79 -27.68
N ALA A 83 -13.72 -20.55 -28.18
CA ALA A 83 -14.93 -20.13 -27.49
C ALA A 83 -15.35 -21.02 -26.30
N VAL A 84 -16.09 -20.47 -25.34
CA VAL A 84 -17.54 -20.69 -25.14
C VAL A 84 -18.07 -19.75 -24.05
N ARG A 85 -19.32 -19.34 -24.28
CA ARG A 85 -20.13 -18.31 -23.65
C ARG A 85 -20.66 -18.71 -22.26
N ASN A 86 -20.98 -17.70 -21.45
CA ASN A 86 -22.27 -17.48 -20.73
C ASN A 86 -22.11 -16.98 -19.28
N SER A 87 -22.76 -15.83 -19.05
CA SER A 87 -23.02 -15.03 -17.83
C SER A 87 -23.84 -15.78 -16.73
N PRO A 88 -24.33 -15.17 -15.62
CA PRO A 88 -24.10 -13.83 -15.01
C PRO A 88 -23.98 -13.81 -13.45
N LYS A 89 -23.65 -12.63 -12.89
CA LYS A 89 -24.00 -12.07 -11.55
C LYS A 89 -24.14 -13.03 -10.34
N ARG A 90 -23.29 -12.85 -9.32
CA ARG A 90 -23.66 -13.18 -7.93
C ARG A 90 -23.25 -12.10 -6.93
N GLU A 91 -24.26 -11.62 -6.22
CA GLU A 91 -24.34 -10.55 -5.24
C GLU A 91 -23.24 -10.54 -4.14
N LEU A 92 -22.86 -9.31 -3.76
CA LEU A 92 -22.25 -8.97 -2.48
C LEU A 92 -23.10 -9.52 -1.32
N ARG A 93 -22.57 -10.49 -0.57
CA ARG A 93 -23.05 -10.80 0.79
C ARG A 93 -22.03 -10.38 1.84
N ARG A 94 -22.44 -9.40 2.65
CA ARG A 94 -21.86 -9.09 3.95
C ARG A 94 -22.18 -10.23 4.93
N GLN A 95 -21.16 -10.89 5.46
CA GLN A 95 -21.20 -11.66 6.71
C GLN A 95 -19.85 -11.36 7.38
N GLY A 96 -19.75 -10.91 8.62
CA GLY A 96 -20.42 -11.40 9.81
C GLY A 96 -19.33 -12.01 10.70
N LYS A 97 -19.11 -11.43 11.88
CA LYS A 97 -18.05 -11.80 12.85
C LYS A 97 -18.07 -13.31 13.16
N THR A 98 -16.89 -13.95 13.21
CA THR A 98 -16.70 -15.20 13.96
C THR A 98 -15.38 -15.18 14.71
N SER A 99 -15.49 -15.41 16.02
CA SER A 99 -14.45 -15.58 17.02
C SER A 99 -13.81 -16.98 16.97
N SER A 100 -12.54 -17.03 17.36
CA SER A 100 -11.76 -18.12 17.98
C SER A 100 -11.90 -19.55 17.46
N MET A 101 -10.78 -20.12 17.01
CA MET A 101 -10.44 -21.52 17.26
C MET A 101 -8.93 -21.73 17.11
N ASP A 102 -8.29 -22.11 18.23
CA ASP A 102 -6.92 -22.58 18.28
C ASP A 102 -6.78 -23.88 17.47
N SER A 103 -5.73 -24.00 16.67
CA SER A 103 -5.32 -25.28 16.09
C SER A 103 -3.80 -25.33 16.01
N ASN A 104 -3.26 -26.24 16.80
CA ASN A 104 -1.86 -26.65 16.84
C ASN A 104 -1.63 -27.72 15.76
N SER A 105 -0.77 -27.46 14.78
CA SER A 105 -0.22 -28.51 13.92
C SER A 105 1.10 -28.06 13.32
N SER A 106 2.17 -28.76 13.70
CA SER A 106 3.53 -28.60 13.21
C SER A 106 3.72 -29.21 11.81
N ASP A 107 4.31 -28.39 10.95
CA ASP A 107 5.28 -28.69 9.88
C ASP A 107 4.93 -29.73 8.80
N THR A 108 4.72 -29.25 7.57
CA THR A 108 5.33 -29.79 6.32
C THR A 108 4.94 -28.93 5.11
N SER A 109 5.94 -28.67 4.26
CA SER A 109 5.90 -28.09 2.91
C SER A 109 5.74 -26.58 2.78
N GLU A 110 6.89 -25.97 2.44
CA GLU A 110 7.02 -24.80 1.58
C GLU A 110 6.00 -24.78 0.44
N GLY A 111 5.59 -23.57 0.04
CA GLY A 111 4.81 -23.37 -1.19
C GLY A 111 3.51 -22.60 -1.01
N SER A 112 3.47 -21.59 -0.13
CA SER A 112 2.57 -20.46 -0.39
C SER A 112 3.42 -19.21 -0.37
N ILE A 113 3.72 -18.76 -1.58
CA ILE A 113 4.19 -17.41 -1.89
C ILE A 113 3.17 -16.48 -1.23
N ARG A 114 3.37 -16.16 0.04
CA ARG A 114 2.86 -14.92 0.59
C ARG A 114 3.69 -13.88 -0.14
N ASP A 115 3.21 -13.52 -1.34
CA ASP A 115 3.68 -12.34 -2.08
C ASP A 115 3.91 -11.28 -1.00
N GLY A 116 5.15 -10.81 -0.85
CA GLY A 116 5.69 -10.05 0.30
C GLY A 116 4.97 -8.72 0.59
N TYR A 117 3.66 -8.80 0.78
CA TYR A 117 2.70 -7.75 0.94
C TYR A 117 2.40 -7.65 2.43
N PHE A 118 2.95 -6.60 3.03
CA PHE A 118 2.76 -6.29 4.44
C PHE A 118 2.02 -4.97 4.53
N PRO A 119 0.68 -4.98 4.72
CA PRO A 119 -0.10 -3.75 4.69
C PRO A 119 0.30 -2.83 5.85
N LEU A 120 0.90 -1.69 5.50
CA LEU A 120 1.24 -0.65 6.46
C LEU A 120 0.00 0.15 6.86
N LYS A 121 -0.27 0.21 8.16
CA LYS A 121 -1.37 1.02 8.69
C LYS A 121 -1.04 2.51 8.62
N VAL A 122 -1.93 3.30 8.00
CA VAL A 122 -1.81 4.76 7.92
C VAL A 122 -2.48 5.38 9.14
N ARG A 123 -1.87 6.42 9.70
CA ARG A 123 -2.45 7.20 10.81
C ARG A 123 -3.76 7.83 10.36
N GLY A 124 -4.83 7.57 11.11
CA GLY A 124 -6.14 8.20 10.89
C GLY A 124 -6.18 9.66 11.36
N GLY A 125 -7.18 10.39 10.87
CA GLY A 125 -7.47 11.77 11.29
C GLY A 125 -6.61 12.83 10.62
N ALA A 126 -6.99 14.09 10.84
CA ALA A 126 -6.27 15.23 10.28
C ALA A 126 -4.93 15.44 10.99
N LEU A 127 -3.84 15.31 10.24
CA LEU A 127 -2.48 15.50 10.77
C LEU A 127 -1.89 16.81 10.23
N ARG A 128 -1.33 17.60 11.14
CA ARG A 128 -0.65 18.84 10.82
C ARG A 128 0.70 18.56 10.13
N ARG A 129 0.94 19.20 8.98
CA ARG A 129 2.13 18.99 8.15
C ARG A 129 2.78 20.33 7.79
N PRO A 130 4.10 20.49 8.05
CA PRO A 130 4.80 21.72 7.71
C PRO A 130 4.91 21.89 6.19
N ALA A 131 5.28 23.10 5.75
CA ALA A 131 5.60 23.37 4.35
C ALA A 131 6.64 22.38 3.80
N GLY A 132 6.48 21.99 2.54
CA GLY A 132 7.30 20.99 1.87
C GLY A 132 6.46 19.97 1.10
N TYR A 133 7.04 18.81 0.82
CA TYR A 133 6.32 17.70 0.22
C TYR A 133 5.37 17.06 1.24
N GLN A 134 4.07 17.28 1.03
CA GLN A 134 2.99 16.75 1.85
C GLN A 134 2.27 15.64 1.09
N VAL A 135 1.78 14.63 1.81
CA VAL A 135 1.01 13.52 1.22
C VAL A 135 -0.27 14.07 0.63
N LEU A 136 -0.64 13.61 -0.57
CA LEU A 136 -1.85 14.04 -1.25
C LEU A 136 -3.10 13.65 -0.44
N TYR A 137 -4.06 14.58 -0.35
CA TYR A 137 -5.34 14.44 0.32
C TYR A 137 -6.46 14.91 -0.64
N LYS A 138 -7.70 14.52 -0.36
CA LYS A 138 -8.89 15.01 -1.07
C LYS A 138 -9.37 16.33 -0.48
#